data_AF-A0A3C0RAZ6-F1
#
_entry.id   AF-A0A3C0RAZ6-F1
#
_cell.length_a   1.000
_cell.length_b   1.000
_cell.length_c   1.000
_cell.angle_alpha   90.00
_cell.angle_beta   90.00
_cell.angle_gamma   90.00
#
_symmetry.space_group_name_H-M   'P 1'
#
loop_
_entity.id
_entity.type
_entity.pdbx_description
1 polymer ?
#
loop_
_entity_poly.entity_id
_entity_poly.type
_entity_poly.pdbx_seq_one_letter_code
_entity_poly.pdbx_strand_id
1 'polypeptide(L)'
;MKVHQRLLPRIKKSAMTKMMRAMKLTIAFLLFACLNVYANGFSQTKVSVSLQSADLKQALQQIEKKTQFRFLYNQEILKKSGKVSLQVNNAALDEVMQKLLAGTGINYRLLDNDLVVLNVEEAAGVPAPPPVRVSGRITGADGQPVSGASITVKGSKIGTAADAEGRFALTVADDATLVISAVGYISQEVSVRNRTDISLVLQAAPANLNEVVVIGYGNASKRDLTGSIVKIAGKEVADKPNPNPVASLQGRVAGLSVVNSGTPGAEPDIRIRGTVSIGGIRPLYVVDGIWNDNINFLNPNDIESIEVLKDPSSLAIFGARGATGVIAITTKKAKTGQ
;
A
#
# COMPACT_ATOMS: atom_id res chain seq x y z
N MET A 1 -61.37 -33.88 79.41
CA MET A 1 -60.74 -33.98 78.07
C MET A 1 -61.04 -32.69 77.30
N LYS A 2 -60.00 -31.91 76.97
CA LYS A 2 -60.10 -30.66 76.19
C LYS A 2 -60.14 -31.00 74.70
N VAL A 3 -61.13 -30.50 73.97
CA VAL A 3 -61.10 -30.45 72.49
C VAL A 3 -61.27 -29.00 72.07
N HIS A 4 -60.19 -28.40 71.57
CA HIS A 4 -60.17 -27.06 70.99
C HIS A 4 -60.69 -27.12 69.55
N GLN A 5 -61.88 -26.56 69.32
CA GLN A 5 -62.42 -26.35 67.98
C GLN A 5 -61.91 -24.99 67.45
N ARG A 6 -60.97 -25.01 66.50
CA ARG A 6 -60.46 -23.81 65.82
C ARG A 6 -61.47 -23.32 64.78
N LEU A 7 -62.01 -22.12 64.99
CA LEU A 7 -62.81 -21.36 64.03
C LEU A 7 -61.91 -20.80 62.93
N LEU A 8 -62.05 -21.29 61.70
CA LEU A 8 -61.50 -20.64 60.50
C LEU A 8 -62.48 -19.55 60.04
N PRO A 9 -62.04 -18.30 59.79
CA PRO A 9 -62.94 -17.25 59.36
C PRO A 9 -63.33 -17.46 57.90
N ARG A 10 -64.64 -17.51 57.63
CA ARG A 10 -65.22 -17.43 56.29
C ARG A 10 -64.84 -16.09 55.66
N ILE A 11 -63.77 -16.06 54.87
CA ILE A 11 -63.48 -14.94 53.99
C ILE A 11 -64.65 -14.83 53.01
N LYS A 12 -65.44 -13.74 53.12
CA LYS A 12 -66.62 -13.49 52.29
C LYS A 12 -66.23 -13.62 50.82
N LYS A 13 -66.91 -14.48 50.04
CA LYS A 13 -66.68 -14.69 48.59
C LYS A 13 -66.57 -13.38 47.77
N SER A 14 -67.21 -12.31 48.24
CA SER A 14 -67.11 -10.94 47.68
C SER A 14 -65.73 -10.29 47.82
N ALA A 15 -65.02 -10.52 48.93
CA ALA A 15 -63.66 -10.02 49.13
C ALA A 15 -62.66 -10.74 48.20
N MET A 16 -62.85 -12.05 48.00
CA MET A 16 -62.01 -12.85 47.11
C MET A 16 -62.18 -12.48 45.63
N THR A 17 -63.41 -12.20 45.18
CA THR A 17 -63.65 -11.70 43.80
C THR A 17 -63.16 -10.27 43.59
N LYS A 18 -63.24 -9.39 44.61
CA LYS A 18 -62.63 -8.06 44.56
C LYS A 18 -61.10 -8.14 44.46
N MET A 19 -60.47 -9.01 45.25
CA MET A 19 -59.02 -9.23 45.21
C MET A 19 -58.57 -9.79 43.85
N MET A 20 -59.36 -10.70 43.27
CA MET A 20 -59.08 -11.26 41.95
C MET A 20 -59.25 -10.25 40.81
N ARG A 21 -60.21 -9.32 40.93
CA ARG A 21 -60.36 -8.19 39.98
C ARG A 21 -59.21 -7.19 40.10
N ALA A 22 -58.78 -6.87 41.34
CA ALA A 22 -57.64 -6.00 41.58
C ALA A 22 -56.34 -6.58 41.00
N MET A 23 -56.09 -7.88 41.20
CA MET A 23 -54.91 -8.57 40.64
C MET A 23 -54.91 -8.57 39.10
N LYS A 24 -56.08 -8.75 38.47
CA LYS A 24 -56.19 -8.68 36.99
C LYS A 24 -55.95 -7.27 36.46
N LEU A 25 -56.43 -6.24 37.16
CA LEU A 25 -56.22 -4.85 36.80
C LEU A 25 -54.76 -4.42 36.95
N THR A 26 -54.07 -4.86 38.02
CA THR A 26 -52.65 -4.56 38.20
C THR A 26 -51.78 -5.24 37.16
N ILE A 27 -52.09 -6.49 36.80
CA ILE A 27 -51.39 -7.19 35.70
C ILE A 27 -51.64 -6.49 34.36
N ALA A 28 -52.87 -6.06 34.07
CA ALA A 28 -53.17 -5.33 32.84
C ALA A 28 -52.43 -3.99 32.77
N PHE A 29 -52.36 -3.25 33.88
CA PHE A 29 -51.60 -2.00 33.96
C PHE A 29 -50.09 -2.22 33.81
N LEU A 30 -49.55 -3.27 34.43
CA LEU A 30 -48.15 -3.66 34.30
C LEU A 30 -47.82 -4.04 32.84
N LEU A 31 -48.69 -4.81 32.19
CA LEU A 31 -48.53 -5.20 30.79
C LEU A 31 -48.56 -3.97 29.87
N PHE A 32 -49.48 -3.03 30.10
CA PHE A 32 -49.57 -1.79 29.34
C PHE A 32 -48.34 -0.89 29.53
N ALA A 33 -47.82 -0.80 30.76
CA ALA A 33 -46.57 -0.09 31.04
C ALA A 33 -45.36 -0.75 30.36
N CYS A 34 -45.26 -2.08 30.37
CA CYS A 34 -44.18 -2.81 29.71
C CYS A 34 -44.27 -2.76 28.17
N LEU A 35 -45.47 -2.67 27.59
CA LEU A 35 -45.67 -2.51 26.14
C LEU A 35 -45.21 -1.13 25.63
N ASN A 36 -45.24 -0.09 26.47
CA ASN A 36 -44.70 1.23 26.12
C ASN A 36 -43.16 1.30 26.19
N VAL A 37 -42.48 0.28 26.73
CA VAL A 37 -41.02 0.24 26.86
C VAL A 37 -40.33 -0.35 25.60
N TYR A 38 -41.09 -0.93 24.69
CA TYR A 38 -40.57 -1.46 23.42
C TYR A 38 -40.64 -0.42 22.29
N ALA A 39 -39.79 0.61 22.33
CA ALA A 39 -39.55 1.49 21.17
C ALA A 39 -38.19 2.21 21.13
N ASN A 40 -37.19 1.82 21.94
CA ASN A 40 -35.84 2.42 21.89
C ASN A 40 -34.80 1.43 21.37
N GLY A 41 -35.07 0.83 20.21
CA GLY A 41 -34.09 0.02 19.47
C GLY A 41 -33.17 0.90 18.63
N PHE A 42 -31.91 1.05 19.06
CA PHE A 42 -30.68 1.19 18.26
C PHE A 42 -30.58 2.13 17.03
N SER A 43 -31.45 3.12 16.80
CA SER A 43 -31.24 4.11 15.70
C SER A 43 -31.90 5.48 15.92
N GLN A 44 -31.84 6.04 17.14
CA GLN A 44 -32.63 7.23 17.51
C GLN A 44 -31.96 8.60 17.33
N THR A 45 -30.78 8.68 16.72
CA THR A 45 -30.18 9.99 16.44
C THR A 45 -30.82 10.59 15.19
N LYS A 46 -31.91 11.34 15.37
CA LYS A 46 -32.52 12.10 14.28
C LYS A 46 -31.69 13.35 13.98
N VAL A 47 -31.50 13.62 12.70
CA VAL A 47 -30.62 14.67 12.22
C VAL A 47 -31.37 15.61 11.30
N SER A 48 -31.17 16.91 11.51
CA SER A 48 -31.63 17.97 10.60
C SER A 48 -30.41 18.65 9.97
N VAL A 49 -30.26 18.50 8.66
CA VAL A 49 -29.15 19.05 7.87
C VAL A 49 -29.71 19.65 6.59
N SER A 50 -29.29 20.87 6.31
CA SER A 50 -29.63 21.58 5.08
C SER A 50 -28.34 22.10 4.46
N LEU A 51 -28.02 21.57 3.27
CA LEU A 51 -26.81 21.82 2.51
C LEU A 51 -27.18 21.99 1.05
N GLN A 52 -26.64 23.01 0.41
CA GLN A 52 -26.78 23.27 -1.02
C GLN A 52 -25.39 23.30 -1.64
N SER A 53 -25.14 22.43 -2.61
CA SER A 53 -23.89 22.39 -3.39
C SER A 53 -22.61 22.34 -2.54
N ALA A 54 -22.62 21.55 -1.47
CA ALA A 54 -21.49 21.38 -0.56
C ALA A 54 -20.60 20.20 -0.99
N ASP A 55 -19.33 20.22 -0.57
CA ASP A 55 -18.47 19.05 -0.75
C ASP A 55 -18.95 17.90 0.15
N LEU A 56 -18.88 16.65 -0.34
CA LEU A 56 -19.28 15.48 0.44
C LEU A 56 -18.55 15.43 1.80
N LYS A 57 -17.27 15.81 1.83
CA LYS A 57 -16.49 15.93 3.07
C LYS A 57 -17.14 16.88 4.08
N GLN A 58 -17.59 18.06 3.62
CA GLN A 58 -18.24 19.04 4.48
C GLN A 58 -19.59 18.53 4.99
N ALA A 59 -20.35 17.83 4.13
CA ALA A 59 -21.62 17.23 4.51
C ALA A 59 -21.44 16.17 5.62
N LEU A 60 -20.49 15.25 5.44
CA LEU A 60 -20.17 14.22 6.43
C LEU A 60 -19.69 14.84 7.76
N GLN A 61 -18.84 15.87 7.70
CA GLN A 61 -18.37 16.59 8.89
C GLN A 61 -19.51 17.31 9.65
N GLN A 62 -20.51 17.84 8.94
CA GLN A 62 -21.67 18.44 9.62
C GLN A 62 -22.55 17.39 10.30
N ILE A 63 -22.66 16.19 9.72
CA ILE A 63 -23.37 15.08 10.34
C ILE A 63 -22.60 14.59 11.56
N GLU A 64 -21.28 14.41 11.47
CA GLU A 64 -20.40 14.04 12.60
C GLU A 64 -20.45 15.06 13.74
N LYS A 65 -20.58 16.36 13.46
CA LYS A 65 -20.74 17.40 14.50
C LYS A 65 -22.09 17.35 15.22
N LYS A 66 -23.14 16.84 14.56
CA LYS A 66 -24.52 16.80 15.08
C LYS A 66 -24.89 15.43 15.66
N THR A 67 -24.04 14.44 15.49
CA THR A 67 -24.27 13.05 15.88
C THR A 67 -23.06 12.49 16.63
N GLN A 68 -23.18 11.26 17.12
CA GLN A 68 -22.05 10.53 17.71
C GLN A 68 -21.33 9.66 16.67
N PHE A 69 -21.80 9.67 15.41
CA PHE A 69 -21.25 8.84 14.35
C PHE A 69 -19.91 9.36 13.86
N ARG A 70 -18.99 8.43 13.62
CA ARG A 70 -17.68 8.69 13.01
C ARG A 70 -17.67 8.14 11.60
N PHE A 71 -17.21 8.93 10.63
CA PHE A 71 -17.16 8.50 9.23
C PHE A 71 -15.73 8.13 8.84
N LEU A 72 -15.58 6.93 8.27
CA LEU A 72 -14.33 6.43 7.72
C LEU A 72 -14.46 6.30 6.21
N TYR A 73 -13.55 6.95 5.49
CA TYR A 73 -13.54 7.00 4.03
C TYR A 73 -12.13 7.22 3.50
N ASN A 74 -11.87 6.77 2.27
CA ASN A 74 -10.65 7.06 1.54
C ASN A 74 -10.78 8.41 0.79
N GLN A 75 -9.69 9.17 0.64
CA GLN A 75 -9.67 10.43 -0.11
C GLN A 75 -10.09 10.26 -1.56
N GLU A 76 -9.81 9.10 -2.17
CA GLU A 76 -10.22 8.82 -3.56
C GLU A 76 -11.74 8.76 -3.73
N ILE A 77 -12.48 8.40 -2.69
CA ILE A 77 -13.95 8.37 -2.70
C ILE A 77 -14.50 9.81 -2.72
N LEU A 78 -13.87 10.72 -1.98
CA LEU A 78 -14.27 12.13 -1.93
C LEU A 78 -14.07 12.87 -3.26
N LYS A 79 -13.08 12.47 -4.06
CA LYS A 79 -12.84 13.07 -5.38
C LYS A 79 -13.92 12.68 -6.40
N LYS A 80 -14.50 11.47 -6.26
CA LYS A 80 -15.49 10.92 -7.19
C LYS A 80 -16.92 11.40 -6.91
N SER A 81 -17.23 11.85 -5.70
CA SER A 81 -18.60 12.16 -5.27
C SER A 81 -19.19 13.47 -5.81
N GLY A 82 -18.37 14.36 -6.38
CA GLY A 82 -18.84 15.69 -6.82
C GLY A 82 -19.44 16.54 -5.68
N LYS A 83 -20.23 17.56 -6.05
CA LYS A 83 -20.98 18.39 -5.11
C LYS A 83 -22.31 17.72 -4.76
N VAL A 84 -22.66 17.72 -3.47
CA VAL A 84 -23.89 17.12 -2.96
C VAL A 84 -24.80 18.18 -2.34
N SER A 85 -26.10 18.00 -2.54
CA SER A 85 -27.15 18.83 -1.95
C SER A 85 -28.06 17.93 -1.12
N LEU A 86 -28.32 18.32 0.13
CA LEU A 86 -29.09 17.52 1.08
C LEU A 86 -29.98 18.45 1.90
N GLN A 87 -31.28 18.20 1.90
CA GLN A 87 -32.22 18.88 2.77
C GLN A 87 -33.08 17.86 3.49
N VAL A 88 -32.83 17.71 4.79
CA VAL A 88 -33.48 16.72 5.65
C VAL A 88 -33.78 17.36 7.01
N ASN A 89 -35.00 17.12 7.49
CA ASN A 89 -35.48 17.59 8.78
C ASN A 89 -35.90 16.39 9.61
N ASN A 90 -35.26 16.20 10.77
CA ASN A 90 -35.60 15.16 11.73
C ASN A 90 -35.59 13.73 11.15
N ALA A 91 -34.61 13.44 10.28
CA ALA A 91 -34.48 12.17 9.58
C ALA A 91 -33.50 11.22 10.31
N ALA A 92 -33.73 9.91 10.21
CA ALA A 92 -32.79 8.91 10.72
C ALA A 92 -31.50 8.90 9.88
N LEU A 93 -30.36 8.52 10.47
CA LEU A 93 -29.08 8.50 9.76
C LEU A 93 -29.16 7.75 8.44
N ASP A 94 -29.84 6.60 8.40
CA ASP A 94 -29.95 5.80 7.18
C ASP A 94 -30.63 6.56 6.04
N GLU A 95 -31.70 7.28 6.33
CA GLU A 95 -32.39 8.12 5.35
C GLU A 95 -31.52 9.29 4.88
N VAL A 96 -30.79 9.90 5.82
CA VAL A 96 -29.84 10.98 5.53
C VAL A 96 -28.73 10.48 4.59
N MET A 97 -28.14 9.33 4.89
CA MET A 97 -27.05 8.73 4.11
C MET A 97 -27.53 8.26 2.73
N GLN A 98 -28.71 7.66 2.64
CA GLN A 98 -29.29 7.24 1.37
C GLN A 98 -29.53 8.44 0.44
N LYS A 99 -30.05 9.56 0.97
CA LYS A 99 -30.25 10.80 0.20
C LYS A 99 -28.92 11.48 -0.15
N LEU A 100 -27.96 11.48 0.77
CA LEU A 100 -26.65 12.10 0.56
C LEU A 100 -25.82 11.38 -0.51
N LEU A 101 -25.90 10.04 -0.54
CA LEU A 101 -25.12 9.20 -1.44
C LEU A 101 -25.86 8.84 -2.74
N ALA A 102 -27.12 9.25 -2.89
CA ALA A 102 -27.92 9.02 -4.09
C ALA A 102 -27.21 9.54 -5.35
N GLY A 103 -27.00 8.66 -6.34
CA GLY A 103 -26.35 9.01 -7.60
C GLY A 103 -24.83 9.15 -7.56
N THR A 104 -24.19 8.95 -6.39
CA THR A 104 -22.72 9.03 -6.26
C THR A 104 -22.00 7.70 -6.48
N GLY A 105 -22.74 6.57 -6.50
CA GLY A 105 -22.16 5.22 -6.58
C GLY A 105 -21.42 4.78 -5.32
N ILE A 106 -21.59 5.50 -4.22
CA ILE A 106 -20.97 5.23 -2.93
C ILE A 106 -22.00 4.53 -2.04
N ASN A 107 -21.62 3.37 -1.51
CA ASN A 107 -22.36 2.66 -0.47
C ASN A 107 -21.75 2.90 0.90
N TYR A 108 -22.56 2.73 1.95
CA TYR A 108 -22.09 2.83 3.32
C TYR A 108 -22.43 1.56 4.08
N ARG A 109 -21.62 1.26 5.10
CA ARG A 109 -21.90 0.22 6.09
C ARG A 109 -21.79 0.82 7.48
N LEU A 110 -22.84 0.66 8.26
CA LEU A 110 -22.81 0.94 9.69
C LEU A 110 -22.16 -0.24 10.41
N LEU A 111 -21.13 0.02 11.19
CA LEU A 111 -20.44 -0.93 12.06
C LEU A 111 -20.79 -0.63 13.52
N ASP A 112 -20.42 -1.56 14.40
CA ASP A 112 -20.49 -1.34 15.85
C ASP A 112 -19.70 -0.10 16.27
N ASN A 113 -20.10 0.53 17.38
CA ASN A 113 -19.47 1.74 17.94
C ASN A 113 -19.64 3.00 17.07
N ASP A 114 -20.81 3.16 16.44
CA ASP A 114 -21.22 4.33 15.66
C ASP A 114 -20.27 4.69 14.50
N LEU A 115 -19.57 3.68 13.97
CA LEU A 115 -18.62 3.87 12.87
C LEU A 115 -19.32 3.60 11.52
N VAL A 116 -19.29 4.58 10.63
CA VAL A 116 -19.84 4.48 9.28
C VAL A 116 -18.69 4.41 8.28
N VAL A 117 -18.60 3.31 7.54
CA VAL A 117 -17.57 3.11 6.50
C VAL A 117 -18.19 3.34 5.13
N LEU A 118 -17.61 4.25 4.36
CA LEU A 118 -18.01 4.49 2.98
C LEU A 118 -17.12 3.70 2.03
N ASN A 119 -17.74 2.96 1.13
CA ASN A 119 -17.07 2.18 0.09
C ASN A 119 -17.71 2.50 -1.27
N VAL A 120 -16.89 2.59 -2.31
CA VAL A 120 -17.40 2.64 -3.67
C VAL A 120 -17.60 1.20 -4.10
N GLU A 121 -18.85 0.81 -4.34
CA GLU A 121 -19.11 -0.43 -5.05
C GLU A 121 -18.97 -0.08 -6.54
N GLU A 122 -18.04 -0.74 -7.23
CA GLU A 122 -18.19 -0.88 -8.68
C GLU A 122 -19.54 -1.55 -8.88
N ALA A 123 -20.45 -0.85 -9.57
CA ALA A 123 -21.86 -1.19 -9.64
C ALA A 123 -22.09 -2.70 -9.76
N ALA A 124 -22.59 -3.31 -8.68
CA ALA A 124 -23.21 -4.62 -8.74
C ALA A 124 -24.50 -4.47 -9.56
N GLY A 125 -24.40 -4.64 -10.87
CA GLY A 125 -25.50 -4.28 -11.77
C GLY A 125 -25.30 -4.48 -13.26
N VAL A 126 -24.44 -5.40 -13.68
CA VAL A 126 -24.63 -6.15 -14.95
C VAL A 126 -24.42 -7.61 -14.56
N PRO A 127 -25.32 -8.55 -14.87
CA PRO A 127 -25.04 -9.97 -14.67
C PRO A 127 -23.74 -10.26 -15.41
N ALA A 128 -22.73 -10.74 -14.68
CA ALA A 128 -21.46 -11.11 -15.28
C ALA A 128 -21.77 -12.00 -16.50
N PRO A 129 -21.36 -11.61 -17.71
CA PRO A 129 -21.62 -12.40 -18.89
C PRO A 129 -21.12 -13.83 -18.62
N PRO A 130 -21.85 -14.86 -19.12
CA PRO A 130 -21.54 -16.24 -18.81
C PRO A 130 -20.05 -16.51 -19.04
N PRO A 131 -19.37 -17.22 -18.11
CA PRO A 131 -17.93 -17.42 -18.18
C PRO A 131 -17.56 -18.07 -19.52
N VAL A 132 -16.82 -17.35 -20.35
CA VAL A 132 -16.34 -17.84 -21.64
C VAL A 132 -14.96 -18.44 -21.42
N ARG A 133 -14.77 -19.67 -21.92
CA ARG A 133 -13.44 -20.28 -21.98
C ARG A 133 -12.70 -19.67 -23.17
N VAL A 134 -11.69 -18.87 -22.87
CA VAL A 134 -10.82 -18.24 -23.86
C VAL A 134 -9.56 -19.07 -23.97
N SER A 135 -9.23 -19.53 -25.17
CA SER A 135 -7.96 -20.13 -25.51
C SER A 135 -7.17 -19.23 -26.43
N GLY A 136 -5.87 -19.45 -26.52
CA GLY A 136 -5.05 -18.65 -27.40
C GLY A 136 -3.62 -19.13 -27.48
N ARG A 137 -2.84 -18.46 -28.33
CA ARG A 137 -1.40 -18.70 -28.49
C ARG A 137 -0.64 -17.39 -28.51
N ILE A 138 0.44 -17.36 -27.75
CA ILE A 138 1.33 -16.21 -27.60
C ILE A 138 2.65 -16.54 -28.30
N THR A 139 3.03 -15.69 -29.25
CA THR A 139 4.28 -15.81 -30.00
C THR A 139 5.10 -14.52 -29.89
N GLY A 140 6.41 -14.62 -30.07
CA GLY A 140 7.29 -13.47 -30.23
C GLY A 140 7.23 -12.89 -31.64
N ALA A 141 7.87 -11.74 -31.84
CA ALA A 141 8.01 -11.10 -33.15
C ALA A 141 8.79 -11.96 -34.18
N ASP A 142 9.57 -12.91 -33.70
CA ASP A 142 10.30 -13.93 -34.47
C ASP A 142 9.44 -15.16 -34.83
N GLY A 143 8.18 -15.19 -34.41
CA GLY A 143 7.27 -16.32 -34.61
C GLY A 143 7.48 -17.48 -33.63
N GLN A 144 8.43 -17.38 -32.69
CA GLN A 144 8.67 -18.41 -31.68
C GLN A 144 7.60 -18.37 -30.59
N PRO A 145 7.17 -19.52 -30.03
CA PRO A 145 6.23 -19.53 -28.92
C PRO A 145 6.85 -18.91 -27.67
N VAL A 146 6.09 -18.07 -26.95
CA VAL A 146 6.53 -17.48 -25.69
C VAL A 146 6.05 -18.35 -24.54
N SER A 147 6.90 -19.26 -24.09
CA SER A 147 6.62 -20.12 -22.93
C SER A 147 6.64 -19.33 -21.63
N GLY A 148 5.76 -19.68 -20.68
CA GLY A 148 5.77 -19.08 -19.34
C GLY A 148 5.31 -17.62 -19.27
N ALA A 149 4.68 -17.10 -20.34
CA ALA A 149 3.98 -15.83 -20.27
C ALA A 149 2.86 -15.90 -19.21
N SER A 150 2.71 -14.86 -18.41
CA SER A 150 1.64 -14.70 -17.44
C SER A 150 0.46 -13.98 -18.08
N ILE A 151 -0.74 -14.56 -17.98
CA ILE A 151 -2.00 -14.02 -18.51
C ILE A 151 -2.91 -13.78 -17.32
N THR A 152 -3.18 -12.52 -16.98
CA THR A 152 -4.01 -12.15 -15.83
C THR A 152 -5.16 -11.24 -16.26
N VAL A 153 -6.33 -11.39 -15.66
CA VAL A 153 -7.45 -10.46 -15.89
C VAL A 153 -7.15 -9.13 -15.19
N LYS A 154 -7.25 -8.01 -15.90
CA LYS A 154 -6.98 -6.66 -15.39
C LYS A 154 -7.85 -6.39 -14.16
N GLY A 155 -7.21 -6.04 -13.04
CA GLY A 155 -7.89 -5.77 -11.76
C GLY A 155 -8.29 -7.01 -10.95
N SER A 156 -8.00 -8.22 -11.44
CA SER A 156 -8.31 -9.47 -10.76
C SER A 156 -7.05 -10.30 -10.48
N LYS A 157 -7.17 -11.25 -9.57
CA LYS A 157 -6.13 -12.28 -9.29
C LYS A 157 -6.29 -13.52 -10.18
N ILE A 158 -7.34 -13.56 -11.00
CA ILE A 158 -7.60 -14.67 -11.92
C ILE A 158 -6.61 -14.56 -13.07
N GLY A 159 -5.83 -15.62 -13.27
CA GLY A 159 -4.85 -15.71 -14.34
C GLY A 159 -4.37 -17.14 -14.57
N THR A 160 -3.62 -17.32 -15.65
CA THR A 160 -2.99 -18.58 -16.04
C THR A 160 -1.62 -18.29 -16.65
N ALA A 161 -0.78 -19.32 -16.80
CA ALA A 161 0.48 -19.23 -17.50
C ALA A 161 0.40 -19.94 -18.85
N ALA A 162 1.15 -19.47 -19.84
CA ALA A 162 1.31 -20.14 -21.13
C ALA A 162 2.20 -21.38 -21.01
N ASP A 163 1.84 -22.44 -21.73
CA ASP A 163 2.62 -23.69 -21.81
C ASP A 163 3.88 -23.56 -22.69
N ALA A 164 4.60 -24.67 -22.90
CA ALA A 164 5.84 -24.69 -23.69
C ALA A 164 5.62 -24.29 -25.16
N GLU A 165 4.43 -24.54 -25.71
CA GLU A 165 4.02 -24.18 -27.07
C GLU A 165 3.40 -22.77 -27.16
N GLY A 166 3.40 -22.03 -26.05
CA GLY A 166 2.86 -20.68 -25.92
C GLY A 166 1.33 -20.63 -25.87
N ARG A 167 0.65 -21.75 -25.65
CA ARG A 167 -0.81 -21.83 -25.56
C ARG A 167 -1.28 -21.57 -24.15
N PHE A 168 -2.45 -20.96 -24.04
CA PHE A 168 -3.12 -20.74 -22.76
C PHE A 168 -4.62 -21.02 -22.87
N ALA A 169 -5.23 -21.33 -21.74
CA ALA A 169 -6.67 -21.43 -21.60
C ALA A 169 -7.10 -20.81 -20.26
N LEU A 170 -8.02 -19.86 -20.30
CA LEU A 170 -8.52 -19.16 -19.11
C LEU A 170 -10.03 -18.92 -19.26
N THR A 171 -10.77 -19.19 -18.19
CA THR A 171 -12.20 -18.90 -18.14
C THR A 171 -12.41 -17.52 -17.54
N VAL A 172 -12.95 -16.59 -18.33
CA VAL A 172 -13.12 -15.17 -17.96
C VAL A 172 -14.49 -14.65 -18.37
N ALA A 173 -14.88 -13.51 -17.81
CA ALA A 173 -16.04 -12.77 -18.30
C ALA A 173 -15.77 -12.26 -19.73
N ASP A 174 -16.82 -12.16 -20.53
CA ASP A 174 -16.74 -11.78 -21.95
C ASP A 174 -16.15 -10.37 -22.21
N ASP A 175 -16.38 -9.46 -21.28
CA ASP A 175 -15.88 -8.08 -21.27
C ASP A 175 -14.50 -7.93 -20.61
N ALA A 176 -13.89 -9.03 -20.15
CA ALA A 176 -12.61 -8.99 -19.47
C ALA A 176 -11.47 -8.50 -20.39
N THR A 177 -10.57 -7.72 -19.80
CA THR A 177 -9.28 -7.36 -20.41
C THR A 177 -8.19 -8.22 -19.82
N LEU A 178 -7.47 -8.94 -20.67
CA LEU A 178 -6.31 -9.74 -20.31
C LEU A 178 -5.05 -8.88 -20.38
N VAL A 179 -4.22 -8.98 -19.35
CA VAL A 179 -2.88 -8.41 -19.30
C VAL A 179 -1.91 -9.57 -19.47
N ILE A 180 -1.14 -9.53 -20.55
CA ILE A 180 -0.13 -10.54 -20.85
C ILE A 180 1.25 -9.94 -20.59
N SER A 181 2.04 -10.62 -19.77
CA SER A 181 3.42 -10.23 -19.45
C SER A 181 4.35 -11.42 -19.54
N ALA A 182 5.55 -11.19 -20.06
CA ALA A 182 6.59 -12.20 -20.14
C ALA A 182 7.96 -11.54 -19.93
N VAL A 183 8.92 -12.31 -19.40
CA VAL A 183 10.28 -11.81 -19.18
C VAL A 183 10.92 -11.48 -20.53
N GLY A 184 11.43 -10.25 -20.68
CA GLY A 184 12.04 -9.79 -21.92
C GLY A 184 11.04 -9.24 -22.97
N TYR A 185 9.76 -9.13 -22.63
CA TYR A 185 8.72 -8.61 -23.53
C TYR A 185 7.98 -7.40 -22.91
N ILE A 186 7.40 -6.57 -23.78
CA ILE A 186 6.53 -5.47 -23.36
C ILE A 186 5.17 -6.06 -22.97
N SER A 187 4.69 -5.71 -21.77
CA SER A 187 3.35 -6.12 -21.33
C SER A 187 2.28 -5.52 -22.24
N GLN A 188 1.34 -6.35 -22.66
CA GLN A 188 0.28 -5.95 -23.59
C GLN A 188 -1.10 -6.26 -23.01
N GLU A 189 -2.02 -5.32 -23.18
CA GLU A 189 -3.42 -5.48 -22.79
C GLU A 189 -4.28 -5.87 -24.00
N VAL A 190 -5.10 -6.90 -23.86
CA VAL A 190 -5.98 -7.41 -24.91
C VAL A 190 -7.38 -7.62 -24.33
N SER A 191 -8.39 -6.97 -24.92
CA SER A 191 -9.79 -7.19 -24.56
C SER A 191 -10.34 -8.45 -25.25
N VAL A 192 -11.07 -9.28 -24.52
CA VAL A 192 -11.61 -10.56 -25.01
C VAL A 192 -12.69 -10.32 -26.08
N ARG A 193 -13.69 -9.47 -25.79
CA ARG A 193 -14.73 -9.01 -26.74
C ARG A 193 -15.39 -10.17 -27.53
N ASN A 194 -15.93 -11.19 -26.86
CA ASN A 194 -16.55 -12.38 -27.48
C ASN A 194 -15.61 -13.27 -28.31
N ARG A 195 -14.29 -13.13 -28.17
CA ARG A 195 -13.33 -14.00 -28.87
C ARG A 195 -12.96 -15.18 -27.99
N THR A 196 -13.25 -16.39 -28.49
CA THR A 196 -12.84 -17.65 -27.85
C THR A 196 -11.41 -18.04 -28.18
N ASP A 197 -10.86 -17.53 -29.29
CA ASP A 197 -9.48 -17.77 -29.71
C ASP A 197 -8.72 -16.43 -29.88
N ILE A 198 -7.60 -16.29 -29.17
CA ILE A 198 -6.76 -15.08 -29.17
C ILE A 198 -5.33 -15.46 -29.55
N SER A 199 -4.91 -15.05 -30.74
CA SER A 199 -3.50 -15.05 -31.13
C SER A 199 -2.88 -13.69 -30.86
N LEU A 200 -1.78 -13.67 -30.09
CA LEU A 200 -1.08 -12.44 -29.73
C LEU A 200 0.41 -12.56 -30.05
N VAL A 201 0.96 -11.52 -30.68
CA VAL A 201 2.41 -11.36 -30.90
C VAL A 201 2.97 -10.37 -29.89
N LEU A 202 3.85 -10.82 -28.99
CA LEU A 202 4.54 -9.96 -28.04
C LEU A 202 5.75 -9.30 -28.68
N GLN A 203 5.93 -8.02 -28.39
CA GLN A 203 7.10 -7.27 -28.80
C GLN A 203 8.19 -7.40 -27.74
N ALA A 204 9.43 -7.65 -28.18
CA ALA A 204 10.58 -7.70 -27.28
C ALA A 204 10.76 -6.33 -26.60
N ALA A 205 10.94 -6.34 -25.28
CA ALA A 205 11.29 -5.14 -24.56
C ALA A 205 12.72 -4.73 -24.92
N PRO A 206 13.00 -3.44 -25.20
CA PRO A 206 14.37 -2.98 -25.30
C PRO A 206 15.08 -3.34 -24.00
N ALA A 207 16.25 -3.98 -24.12
CA ALA A 207 17.04 -4.45 -22.99
C ALA A 207 17.55 -3.25 -22.16
N ASN A 208 16.68 -2.72 -21.31
CA ASN A 208 17.09 -1.83 -20.24
C ASN A 208 17.68 -2.72 -19.14
N LEU A 209 18.97 -2.99 -19.25
CA LEU A 209 19.82 -3.49 -18.17
C LEU A 209 19.85 -2.42 -17.06
N ASN A 210 18.76 -2.31 -16.31
CA ASN A 210 18.80 -1.68 -15.00
C ASN A 210 19.48 -2.68 -14.08
N GLU A 211 20.82 -2.60 -14.07
CA GLU A 211 21.66 -3.32 -13.13
C GLU A 211 21.21 -2.96 -11.71
N VAL A 212 20.47 -3.87 -11.08
CA VAL A 212 20.15 -3.79 -9.65
C VAL A 212 21.41 -4.21 -8.93
N VAL A 213 22.17 -3.24 -8.44
CA VAL A 213 23.28 -3.53 -7.54
C VAL A 213 22.66 -3.86 -6.18
N VAL A 214 22.60 -5.15 -5.85
CA VAL A 214 22.28 -5.59 -4.50
C VAL A 214 23.53 -5.36 -3.65
N ILE A 215 23.64 -4.15 -3.10
CA ILE A 215 24.55 -3.89 -2.00
C ILE A 215 23.81 -4.30 -0.74
N GLY A 216 24.40 -5.19 0.06
CA GLY A 216 23.82 -5.61 1.33
C GLY A 216 23.35 -4.38 2.12
N TYR A 217 22.16 -4.48 2.71
CA TYR A 217 21.40 -3.45 3.46
C TYR A 217 20.27 -2.70 2.73
N GLY A 218 19.97 -2.99 1.46
CA GLY A 218 18.67 -2.61 0.86
C GLY A 218 18.58 -2.59 -0.67
N ASN A 219 17.37 -2.80 -1.21
CA ASN A 219 17.09 -2.66 -2.65
C ASN A 219 16.92 -1.17 -3.00
N ALA A 220 18.01 -0.47 -3.31
CA ALA A 220 17.94 0.90 -3.80
C ALA A 220 18.01 0.92 -5.34
N SER A 221 16.93 1.34 -5.99
CA SER A 221 16.93 1.67 -7.42
C SER A 221 17.83 2.89 -7.65
N LYS A 222 18.68 2.87 -8.69
CA LYS A 222 19.55 4.00 -9.10
C LYS A 222 18.77 5.32 -9.29
N ARG A 223 17.45 5.22 -9.45
CA ARG A 223 16.50 6.32 -9.66
C ARG A 223 15.97 6.96 -8.37
N ASP A 224 16.03 6.25 -7.23
CA ASP A 224 15.57 6.77 -5.92
C ASP A 224 16.67 7.53 -5.17
N LEU A 225 17.93 7.43 -5.64
CA LEU A 225 19.06 8.21 -5.17
C LEU A 225 19.10 9.53 -5.95
N THR A 226 18.23 10.47 -5.58
CA THR A 226 18.20 11.84 -6.12
C THR A 226 19.42 12.69 -5.73
N GLY A 227 20.42 12.08 -5.07
CA GLY A 227 21.62 12.73 -4.55
C GLY A 227 22.86 12.58 -5.44
N SER A 228 23.82 13.46 -5.20
CA SER A 228 25.14 13.61 -5.83
C SER A 228 26.05 12.41 -5.57
N ILE A 229 25.71 11.25 -6.13
CA ILE A 229 26.60 10.09 -6.20
C ILE A 229 27.48 10.25 -7.44
N VAL A 230 28.79 10.27 -7.23
CA VAL A 230 29.75 10.26 -8.33
C VAL A 230 30.32 8.86 -8.43
N LYS A 231 30.07 8.19 -9.57
CA LYS A 231 30.61 6.87 -9.89
C LYS A 231 31.83 7.02 -10.79
N ILE A 232 32.93 6.40 -10.40
CA ILE A 232 34.19 6.33 -11.13
C ILE A 232 34.39 4.86 -11.52
N ALA A 233 34.61 4.61 -12.81
CA ALA A 233 34.88 3.27 -13.31
C ALA A 233 36.29 2.81 -12.89
N GLY A 234 36.46 1.52 -12.57
CA GLY A 234 37.74 0.96 -12.13
C GLY A 234 38.89 1.18 -13.12
N LYS A 235 38.60 1.22 -14.43
CA LYS A 235 39.59 1.58 -15.47
C LYS A 235 40.22 2.95 -15.24
N GLU A 236 39.47 3.91 -14.70
CA GLU A 236 39.94 5.27 -14.42
C GLU A 236 40.73 5.35 -13.12
N VAL A 237 40.49 4.41 -12.21
CA VAL A 237 41.22 4.28 -10.94
C VAL A 237 42.58 3.62 -11.18
N ALA A 238 42.62 2.60 -12.05
CA ALA A 238 43.81 1.87 -12.46
C ALA A 238 44.72 2.63 -13.45
N ASP A 239 44.23 3.72 -14.04
CA ASP A 239 44.95 4.56 -15.02
C ASP A 239 46.22 5.22 -14.44
N LYS A 240 46.33 5.29 -13.11
CA LYS A 240 47.54 5.74 -12.42
C LYS A 240 48.01 4.64 -11.47
N PRO A 241 49.29 4.19 -11.56
CA PRO A 241 49.86 3.31 -10.55
C PRO A 241 50.06 4.12 -9.27
N ASN A 242 49.07 4.10 -8.39
CA ASN A 242 49.12 4.69 -7.07
C ASN A 242 48.96 3.59 -6.02
N PRO A 243 49.79 3.55 -4.97
CA PRO A 243 49.59 2.63 -3.84
C PRO A 243 48.26 2.84 -3.11
N ASN A 244 47.60 4.00 -3.27
CA ASN A 244 46.30 4.25 -2.68
C ASN A 244 45.24 4.58 -3.76
N PRO A 245 44.20 3.76 -3.92
CA PRO A 245 43.13 3.98 -4.92
C PRO A 245 42.37 5.31 -4.74
N VAL A 246 42.32 5.87 -3.53
CA VAL A 246 41.59 7.13 -3.28
C VAL A 246 42.27 8.32 -3.93
N ALA A 247 43.59 8.29 -4.08
CA ALA A 247 44.31 9.37 -4.75
C ALA A 247 43.93 9.50 -6.23
N SER A 248 43.47 8.43 -6.87
CA SER A 248 42.95 8.46 -8.24
C SER A 248 41.62 9.21 -8.37
N LEU A 249 40.91 9.44 -7.26
CA LEU A 249 39.66 10.21 -7.22
C LEU A 249 39.89 11.72 -7.21
N GLN A 250 41.12 12.16 -6.92
CA GLN A 250 41.47 13.58 -6.87
C GLN A 250 41.20 14.26 -8.22
N GLY A 251 40.43 15.35 -8.20
CA GLY A 251 40.05 16.09 -9.41
C GLY A 251 38.95 15.42 -10.26
N ARG A 252 38.56 14.17 -9.96
CA ARG A 252 37.44 13.48 -10.64
C ARG A 252 36.12 13.65 -9.91
N VAL A 253 36.16 13.89 -8.60
CA VAL A 253 34.97 14.10 -7.77
C VAL A 253 34.90 15.55 -7.29
N ALA A 254 33.88 16.28 -7.75
CA ALA A 254 33.63 17.63 -7.24
C ALA A 254 33.34 17.62 -5.74
N GLY A 255 34.07 18.44 -4.98
CA GLY A 255 33.96 18.55 -3.52
C GLY A 255 34.75 17.51 -2.73
N LEU A 256 35.57 16.68 -3.40
CA LEU A 256 36.56 15.79 -2.76
C LEU A 256 37.91 16.50 -2.71
N SER A 257 38.51 16.58 -1.52
CA SER A 257 39.89 17.03 -1.32
C SER A 257 40.72 15.87 -0.78
N VAL A 258 41.89 15.64 -1.38
CA VAL A 258 42.86 14.62 -0.98
C VAL A 258 44.15 15.34 -0.62
N VAL A 259 44.55 15.27 0.64
CA VAL A 259 45.77 15.90 1.17
C VAL A 259 46.76 14.81 1.51
N ASN A 260 47.85 14.71 0.76
CA ASN A 260 48.93 13.77 1.04
C ASN A 260 49.94 14.41 2.00
N SER A 261 50.39 13.67 3.01
CA SER A 261 51.36 14.13 4.01
C SER A 261 52.81 14.14 3.50
N GLY A 262 53.06 13.68 2.26
CA GLY A 262 54.38 13.68 1.63
C GLY A 262 55.36 12.64 2.18
N THR A 263 54.91 11.82 3.14
CA THR A 263 55.68 10.71 3.70
C THR A 263 55.37 9.44 2.91
N PRO A 264 56.37 8.72 2.37
CA PRO A 264 56.14 7.44 1.70
C PRO A 264 55.41 6.45 2.61
N GLY A 265 54.32 5.85 2.11
CA GLY A 265 53.51 4.88 2.85
C GLY A 265 52.48 5.47 3.82
N ALA A 266 52.42 6.79 3.99
CA ALA A 266 51.40 7.43 4.80
C ALA A 266 50.05 7.53 4.07
N GLU A 267 48.97 7.39 4.82
CA GLU A 267 47.61 7.52 4.28
C GLU A 267 47.28 8.98 3.95
N PRO A 268 46.68 9.26 2.78
CA PRO A 268 46.19 10.59 2.46
C PRO A 268 44.95 10.93 3.30
N ASP A 269 44.87 12.18 3.76
CA ASP A 269 43.67 12.71 4.42
C ASP A 269 42.63 13.10 3.36
N ILE A 270 41.42 12.56 3.48
CA ILE A 270 40.37 12.68 2.47
C ILE A 270 39.19 13.40 3.08
N ARG A 271 38.68 14.40 2.36
CA ARG A 271 37.60 15.27 2.82
C ARG A 271 36.54 15.40 1.75
N ILE A 272 35.28 15.20 2.13
CA ILE A 272 34.13 15.35 1.24
C ILE A 272 33.31 16.54 1.75
N ARG A 273 33.11 17.56 0.90
CA ARG A 273 32.38 18.81 1.21
C ARG A 273 33.02 19.71 2.29
N GLY A 274 34.36 19.70 2.37
CA GLY A 274 35.09 20.58 3.29
C GLY A 274 35.03 20.11 4.75
N THR A 275 35.54 20.92 5.67
CA THR A 275 35.69 20.57 7.10
C THR A 275 34.35 20.63 7.84
N VAL A 276 33.59 19.54 7.82
CA VAL A 276 32.46 19.36 8.76
C VAL A 276 32.97 18.82 10.09
N SER A 277 33.28 19.77 10.98
CA SER A 277 33.18 19.69 12.43
C SER A 277 34.09 18.78 13.26
N ILE A 278 34.13 19.14 14.54
CA ILE A 278 35.01 18.76 15.64
C ILE A 278 34.82 17.27 15.96
N GLY A 279 35.77 16.41 15.57
CA GLY A 279 35.74 14.98 15.94
C GLY A 279 36.37 14.01 14.93
N GLY A 280 36.60 14.44 13.68
CA GLY A 280 37.27 13.63 12.66
C GLY A 280 36.74 13.92 11.26
N ILE A 281 37.63 13.97 10.27
CA ILE A 281 37.34 14.48 8.92
C ILE A 281 37.29 13.34 7.89
N ARG A 282 37.48 12.09 8.31
CA ARG A 282 37.62 10.94 7.42
C ARG A 282 36.26 10.40 6.96
N PRO A 283 36.08 10.08 5.67
CA PRO A 283 34.89 9.41 5.18
C PRO A 283 34.88 7.94 5.61
N LEU A 284 33.70 7.32 5.60
CA LEU A 284 33.55 5.89 5.79
C LEU A 284 33.91 5.14 4.49
N TYR A 285 34.78 4.14 4.56
CA TYR A 285 35.04 3.24 3.44
C TYR A 285 34.15 2.00 3.53
N VAL A 286 33.56 1.64 2.41
CA VAL A 286 32.72 0.44 2.28
C VAL A 286 33.24 -0.38 1.12
N VAL A 287 33.78 -1.56 1.38
CA VAL A 287 34.31 -2.47 0.36
C VAL A 287 33.37 -3.66 0.26
N ASP A 288 32.71 -3.83 -0.88
CA ASP A 288 31.74 -4.90 -1.13
C ASP A 288 30.65 -5.05 -0.05
N GLY A 289 30.26 -3.92 0.57
CA GLY A 289 29.27 -3.86 1.64
C GLY A 289 29.84 -3.98 3.06
N ILE A 290 31.15 -4.17 3.23
CA ILE A 290 31.83 -4.27 4.53
C ILE A 290 32.51 -2.94 4.87
N TRP A 291 32.35 -2.49 6.11
CA TRP A 291 32.95 -1.24 6.59
C TRP A 291 34.43 -1.43 6.86
N ASN A 292 35.25 -0.49 6.40
CA ASN A 292 36.69 -0.50 6.56
C ASN A 292 37.18 0.88 7.02
N ASP A 293 38.28 0.88 7.78
CA ASP A 293 38.93 2.11 8.25
C ASP A 293 39.86 2.72 7.19
N ASN A 294 40.37 1.89 6.28
CA ASN A 294 41.17 2.30 5.13
C ASN A 294 40.94 1.37 3.93
N ILE A 295 41.59 1.67 2.81
CA ILE A 295 41.55 0.85 1.59
C ILE A 295 42.93 0.59 0.98
N ASN A 296 44.00 0.72 1.76
CA ASN A 296 45.37 0.56 1.25
C ASN A 296 45.67 -0.88 0.81
N PHE A 297 44.88 -1.84 1.30
CA PHE A 297 44.99 -3.25 0.92
C PHE A 297 44.37 -3.54 -0.47
N LEU A 298 43.60 -2.62 -1.04
CA LEU A 298 42.96 -2.81 -2.33
C LEU A 298 43.90 -2.43 -3.47
N ASN A 299 44.13 -3.38 -4.37
CA ASN A 299 44.80 -3.13 -5.63
C ASN A 299 43.85 -2.35 -6.56
N PRO A 300 44.27 -1.19 -7.13
CA PRO A 300 43.47 -0.46 -8.11
C PRO A 300 42.95 -1.31 -9.28
N ASN A 301 43.70 -2.36 -9.66
CA ASN A 301 43.31 -3.27 -10.75
C ASN A 301 42.14 -4.19 -10.38
N ASP A 302 41.91 -4.45 -9.10
CA ASP A 302 40.83 -5.32 -8.62
C ASP A 302 39.54 -4.54 -8.37
N ILE A 303 39.55 -3.23 -8.57
CA ILE A 303 38.39 -2.36 -8.38
C ILE A 303 37.55 -2.35 -9.67
N GLU A 304 36.27 -2.64 -9.53
CA GLU A 304 35.27 -2.53 -10.60
C GLU A 304 34.73 -1.10 -10.68
N SER A 305 34.34 -0.54 -9.54
CA SER A 305 33.91 0.86 -9.45
C SER A 305 34.09 1.44 -8.06
N ILE A 306 34.29 2.76 -8.00
CA ILE A 306 34.24 3.56 -6.78
C ILE A 306 33.05 4.52 -6.87
N GLU A 307 32.23 4.54 -5.84
CA GLU A 307 31.07 5.41 -5.71
C GLU A 307 31.26 6.31 -4.49
N VAL A 308 31.22 7.63 -4.72
CA VAL A 308 31.36 8.62 -3.65
C VAL A 308 30.00 9.23 -3.36
N LEU A 309 29.51 8.99 -2.15
CA LEU A 309 28.22 9.46 -1.65
C LEU A 309 28.44 10.73 -0.84
N LYS A 310 27.74 11.81 -1.23
CA LYS A 310 27.97 13.16 -0.69
C LYS A 310 26.73 13.77 -0.05
N ASP A 311 25.55 13.23 -0.31
CA ASP A 311 24.27 13.84 0.07
C ASP A 311 23.58 13.11 1.22
N PRO A 312 22.87 13.82 2.12
CA PRO A 312 22.19 13.24 3.28
C PRO A 312 21.27 12.05 2.95
N SER A 313 20.58 12.09 1.80
CA SER A 313 19.71 10.99 1.34
C SER A 313 20.49 9.70 1.03
N SER A 314 21.67 9.82 0.44
CA SER A 314 22.57 8.71 0.14
C SER A 314 23.32 8.21 1.39
N LEU A 315 23.61 9.11 2.33
CA LEU A 315 24.33 8.81 3.58
C LEU A 315 23.44 8.19 4.66
N ALA A 316 22.12 8.39 4.58
CA ALA A 316 21.13 7.86 5.53
C ALA A 316 21.23 6.33 5.71
N ILE A 317 21.64 5.60 4.67
CA ILE A 317 21.84 4.14 4.70
C ILE A 317 22.95 3.75 5.68
N PHE A 318 23.95 4.61 5.88
CA PHE A 318 25.13 4.36 6.72
C PHE A 318 25.04 5.01 8.11
N GLY A 319 23.92 5.68 8.42
CA GLY A 319 23.65 6.32 9.71
C GLY A 319 24.71 7.35 10.10
N ALA A 320 24.97 7.48 11.41
CA ALA A 320 25.90 8.47 11.95
C ALA A 320 27.35 8.33 11.44
N ARG A 321 27.76 7.12 11.04
CA ARG A 321 29.11 6.85 10.50
C ARG A 321 29.31 7.36 9.08
N GLY A 322 28.22 7.53 8.32
CA GLY A 322 28.25 8.12 6.98
C GLY A 322 28.21 9.65 6.98
N ALA A 323 28.09 10.33 8.14
CA ALA A 323 27.87 11.78 8.20
C ALA A 323 28.98 12.63 7.55
N THR A 324 30.21 12.11 7.51
CA THR A 324 31.39 12.74 6.89
C THR A 324 31.56 12.40 5.39
N GLY A 325 30.61 11.63 4.82
CA GLY A 325 30.67 11.11 3.47
C GLY A 325 31.04 9.62 3.42
N VAL A 326 30.65 8.92 2.36
CA VAL A 326 30.92 7.49 2.18
C VAL A 326 31.61 7.26 0.84
N ILE A 327 32.66 6.46 0.85
CA ILE A 327 33.33 5.95 -0.35
C ILE A 327 33.03 4.46 -0.41
N ALA A 328 32.16 4.06 -1.33
CA ALA A 328 31.82 2.67 -1.60
C ALA A 328 32.69 2.15 -2.75
N ILE A 329 33.28 0.98 -2.57
CA ILE A 329 34.14 0.29 -3.52
C ILE A 329 33.51 -1.06 -3.83
N THR A 330 33.35 -1.33 -5.11
CA THR A 330 32.98 -2.65 -5.62
C THR A 330 34.21 -3.28 -6.24
N THR A 331 34.57 -4.48 -5.80
CA THR A 331 35.68 -5.25 -6.39
C THR A 331 35.19 -6.11 -7.55
N LYS A 332 36.09 -6.38 -8.49
CA LYS A 332 35.82 -7.26 -9.62
C LYS A 332 35.58 -8.66 -9.10
N LYS A 333 34.36 -9.18 -9.33
CA LYS A 333 34.07 -10.59 -9.10
C LYS A 333 34.68 -11.44 -10.21
N ALA A 334 35.19 -12.62 -9.86
CA ALA A 334 35.60 -13.60 -10.85
C ALA A 334 34.40 -13.89 -11.78
N LYS A 335 34.60 -13.71 -13.09
CA LYS A 335 33.58 -14.12 -14.06
C LYS A 335 33.50 -15.64 -14.01
N THR A 336 32.31 -16.19 -13.79
CA THR A 336 32.09 -17.63 -13.81
C THR A 336 32.58 -18.19 -15.15
N GLY A 337 33.71 -18.90 -15.14
CA GLY A 337 34.33 -19.51 -16.32
C GLY A 337 35.68 -18.94 -16.79
N GLN A 338 36.35 -18.09 -16.00
CA GLN A 338 37.78 -17.74 -16.18
C GLN A 338 38.54 -17.80 -14.86
#